data_AF-A0AAU7UTK9-F1
#
_entry.id   AF-A0AAU7UTK9-F1
#
_cell.length_a   1.000
_cell.length_b   1.000
_cell.length_c   1.000
_cell.angle_alpha   90.00
_cell.angle_beta   90.00
_cell.angle_gamma   90.00
#
_symmetry.space_group_name_H-M   'P 1'
#
loop_
_entity.id
_entity.type
_entity.pdbx_description
1 polymer ?
#
loop_
_entity_poly.entity_id
_entity_poly.type
_entity_poly.pdbx_seq_one_letter_code
_entity_poly.pdbx_strand_id
1 'polypeptide(L)'
;MNAQVEASTGVLPASNVLTQATGSVEKRIEHAADQPTYLMAPVEVVATYRTYNMKTSVLEHLLHRVFSDVKLSIEQVGKDRRVYVPSEWYVAPLDAIDEAISMIGSGDIVNYEYSAERRRLERR
;
A
#
# COMPACT_ATOMS: atom_id res chain seq x y z
N MET A 1 16.03 9.31 5.58
CA MET A 1 14.69 9.08 6.15
C MET A 1 13.75 8.93 4.98
N ASN A 2 13.37 7.71 4.67
CA ASN A 2 12.39 7.42 3.62
C ASN A 2 11.26 6.65 4.31
N ALA A 3 10.03 7.10 4.12
CA ALA A 3 8.86 6.56 4.79
C ALA A 3 8.00 5.82 3.77
N GLN A 4 7.44 4.70 4.19
CA GLN A 4 6.36 4.03 3.46
C GLN A 4 5.04 4.43 4.08
N VAL A 5 4.08 4.77 3.20
CA VAL A 5 2.79 5.35 3.55
C VAL A 5 1.71 4.37 3.22
N GLU A 6 0.83 4.17 4.19
CA GLU A 6 -0.44 3.47 3.97
C GLU A 6 -1.58 4.44 4.14
N ALA A 7 -2.39 4.53 3.09
CA ALA A 7 -3.54 5.40 3.08
C ALA A 7 -4.81 4.62 2.77
N SER A 8 -5.86 4.90 3.52
CA SER A 8 -7.20 4.35 3.28
C SER A 8 -8.10 5.42 2.67
N THR A 9 -9.02 5.03 1.80
CA THR A 9 -10.07 5.92 1.30
C THR A 9 -11.44 5.49 1.80
N GLY A 10 -12.28 6.46 2.17
CA GLY A 10 -13.67 6.19 2.57
C GLY A 10 -14.54 5.62 1.45
N VAL A 11 -14.08 5.61 0.20
CA VAL A 11 -14.81 5.08 -0.98
C VAL A 11 -14.69 3.56 -1.09
N LEU A 12 -13.62 2.95 -0.56
CA LEU A 12 -13.34 1.52 -0.65
C LEU A 12 -13.00 0.96 0.74
N PRO A 13 -13.97 0.34 1.45
CA PRO A 13 -13.73 -0.17 2.79
C PRO A 13 -12.66 -1.26 2.79
N ALA A 14 -11.71 -1.17 3.74
CA ALA A 14 -10.57 -2.10 3.91
C ALA A 14 -9.58 -2.16 2.73
N SER A 15 -9.47 -1.07 1.96
CA SER A 15 -8.50 -0.94 0.87
C SER A 15 -7.38 0.01 1.26
N ASN A 16 -6.13 -0.43 1.11
CA ASN A 16 -4.94 0.33 1.48
C ASN A 16 -4.08 0.62 0.25
N VAL A 17 -3.61 1.86 0.13
CA VAL A 17 -2.58 2.25 -0.82
C VAL A 17 -1.23 2.01 -0.20
N LEU A 18 -0.37 1.20 -0.82
CA LEU A 18 1.00 0.96 -0.35
C LEU A 18 1.97 1.72 -1.26
N THR A 19 2.59 2.80 -0.76
CA THR A 19 3.49 3.61 -1.60
C THR A 19 4.63 4.27 -0.81
N GLN A 20 5.80 4.45 -1.43
CA GLN A 20 6.92 5.19 -0.84
C GLN A 20 6.77 6.72 -0.90
N ALA A 21 7.26 7.44 0.11
CA ALA A 21 7.34 8.90 0.14
C ALA A 21 8.75 9.41 0.53
N THR A 22 9.29 10.32 -0.28
CA THR A 22 10.55 11.04 -0.04
C THR A 22 10.26 12.43 0.57
N GLY A 23 9.59 12.48 1.73
CA GLY A 23 9.21 13.74 2.38
C GLY A 23 8.18 13.57 3.50
N SER A 24 7.49 14.66 3.89
CA SER A 24 6.31 14.57 4.77
C SER A 24 5.17 13.90 4.02
N VAL A 25 4.63 12.86 4.65
CA VAL A 25 3.54 12.04 4.12
C VAL A 25 2.28 12.88 3.91
N GLU A 26 2.01 13.75 4.88
CA GLU A 26 0.87 14.64 4.95
C GLU A 26 0.82 15.56 3.72
N LYS A 27 1.97 16.13 3.33
CA LYS A 27 2.07 16.97 2.13
C LYS A 27 1.82 16.22 0.83
N ARG A 28 2.11 14.90 0.78
CA ARG A 28 1.91 14.11 -0.45
C ARG A 28 0.45 13.77 -0.68
N ILE A 29 -0.30 13.56 0.41
CA ILE A 29 -1.74 13.24 0.35
C ILE A 29 -2.64 14.49 0.38
N GLU A 30 -2.09 15.68 0.62
CA GLU A 30 -2.83 16.96 0.64
C GLU A 30 -3.69 17.18 -0.62
N HIS A 31 -3.22 16.72 -1.77
CA HIS A 31 -3.94 16.79 -3.06
C HIS A 31 -4.41 15.42 -3.56
N ALA A 32 -4.64 14.46 -2.67
CA ALA A 32 -5.07 13.11 -3.05
C ALA A 32 -6.38 13.11 -3.84
N ALA A 33 -7.34 13.96 -3.46
CA ALA A 33 -8.62 14.09 -4.13
C ALA A 33 -8.51 14.58 -5.60
N ASP A 34 -7.39 15.15 -6.01
CA ASP A 34 -7.15 15.58 -7.39
C ASP A 34 -6.17 14.66 -8.15
N GLN A 35 -5.61 13.67 -7.46
CA GLN A 35 -4.61 12.76 -8.03
C GLN A 35 -5.27 11.42 -8.41
N PRO A 36 -5.13 10.97 -9.67
CA PRO A 36 -5.66 9.69 -10.11
C PRO A 36 -5.09 8.49 -9.35
N THR A 37 -3.86 8.58 -8.84
CA THR A 37 -3.22 7.55 -8.01
C THR A 37 -4.03 7.25 -6.74
N TYR A 38 -4.70 8.26 -6.18
CA TYR A 38 -5.54 8.13 -4.99
C TYR A 38 -7.03 8.05 -5.35
N LEU A 39 -7.35 7.59 -6.56
CA LEU A 39 -8.72 7.47 -7.07
C LEU A 39 -9.50 8.79 -7.08
N MET A 40 -8.80 9.93 -7.05
CA MET A 40 -9.40 11.26 -6.88
C MET A 40 -10.39 11.33 -5.69
N ALA A 41 -10.06 10.60 -4.63
CA ALA A 41 -10.80 10.59 -3.38
C ALA A 41 -9.92 11.13 -2.25
N PRO A 42 -10.51 11.70 -1.20
CA PRO A 42 -9.75 11.98 0.02
C PRO A 42 -9.20 10.65 0.56
N VAL A 43 -7.96 10.71 1.05
CA VAL A 43 -7.30 9.59 1.72
C VAL A 43 -6.78 10.06 3.06
N GLU A 44 -6.77 9.17 4.03
CA GLU A 44 -6.18 9.42 5.34
C GLU A 44 -4.96 8.53 5.54
N VAL A 45 -3.94 9.04 6.23
CA VAL A 45 -2.80 8.21 6.64
C VAL A 45 -3.27 7.31 7.77
N VAL A 46 -3.26 6.00 7.54
CA VAL A 46 -3.60 5.01 8.57
C VAL A 46 -2.35 4.45 9.24
N ALA A 47 -1.23 4.40 8.52
CA ALA A 47 0.05 3.99 9.07
C ALA A 47 1.24 4.63 8.32
N THR A 48 2.36 4.74 9.01
CA THR A 48 3.63 5.21 8.44
C THR A 48 4.78 4.38 8.96
N TYR A 49 5.56 3.81 8.04
CA TYR A 49 6.67 2.94 8.37
C TYR A 49 7.98 3.59 7.98
N ARG A 50 8.97 3.52 8.87
CA ARG A 50 10.31 4.05 8.63
C ARG A 50 11.28 2.90 8.39
N THR A 51 11.95 2.94 7.25
CA THR A 51 13.00 1.98 6.93
C THR A 51 14.35 2.50 7.43
N TYR A 52 14.99 1.80 8.35
CA TYR A 52 16.29 2.19 8.93
C TYR A 52 17.49 1.48 8.27
N ASN A 53 17.33 0.22 7.84
CA ASN A 53 18.41 -0.61 7.29
C ASN A 53 18.13 -1.14 5.87
N MET A 54 17.11 -0.59 5.20
CA MET A 54 16.59 -1.08 3.93
C MET A 54 16.20 0.10 3.05
N LYS A 55 16.40 -0.03 1.73
CA LYS A 55 15.87 0.92 0.77
C LYS A 55 14.35 0.78 0.72
N THR A 56 13.63 1.89 0.79
CA THR A 56 12.16 1.90 0.77
C THR A 56 11.59 1.30 -0.51
N SER A 57 12.27 1.48 -1.66
CA SER A 57 11.90 0.81 -2.90
C SER A 57 11.96 -0.72 -2.85
N VAL A 58 12.84 -1.29 -2.01
CA VAL A 58 12.92 -2.74 -1.81
C VAL A 58 11.77 -3.22 -0.94
N LEU A 59 11.44 -2.48 0.14
CA LEU A 59 10.28 -2.78 0.97
C LEU A 59 8.98 -2.73 0.16
N GLU A 60 8.80 -1.66 -0.62
CA GLU A 60 7.66 -1.46 -1.51
C GLU A 60 7.52 -2.61 -2.51
N HIS A 61 8.59 -2.97 -3.23
CA HIS A 61 8.57 -4.12 -4.13
C HIS A 61 8.21 -5.44 -3.45
N LEU A 62 8.70 -5.69 -2.23
CA LEU A 62 8.38 -6.90 -1.49
C LEU A 62 6.92 -6.91 -1.05
N LEU A 63 6.38 -5.79 -0.61
CA LEU A 63 4.97 -5.68 -0.25
C LEU A 63 4.06 -5.88 -1.45
N HIS A 64 4.37 -5.28 -2.61
CA HIS A 64 3.63 -5.53 -3.85
C HIS A 64 3.63 -7.01 -4.24
N ARG A 65 4.74 -7.71 -3.97
CA ARG A 65 4.85 -9.14 -4.23
C ARG A 65 4.05 -9.98 -3.23
N VAL A 66 4.10 -9.65 -1.95
CA VAL A 66 3.38 -10.39 -0.90
C VAL A 66 1.87 -10.25 -1.06
N PHE A 67 1.40 -9.05 -1.41
CA PHE A 67 -0.03 -8.75 -1.55
C PHE A 67 -0.52 -8.81 -3.00
N SER A 68 0.25 -9.39 -3.93
CA SER A 68 -0.12 -9.43 -5.36
C SER A 68 -1.50 -9.99 -5.62
N ASP A 69 -1.91 -10.98 -4.82
CA ASP A 69 -3.16 -11.73 -4.99
C ASP A 69 -4.39 -10.94 -4.53
N VAL A 70 -4.19 -9.90 -3.73
CA VAL A 70 -5.23 -8.96 -3.28
C VAL A 70 -5.05 -7.56 -3.83
N LYS A 71 -4.28 -7.44 -4.92
CA LYS A 71 -4.18 -6.20 -5.68
C LYS A 71 -5.53 -5.85 -6.30
N LEU A 72 -5.98 -4.63 -6.06
CA LEU A 72 -7.19 -4.10 -6.65
C LEU A 72 -6.96 -3.75 -8.11
N SER A 73 -7.80 -4.32 -8.98
CA SER A 73 -7.91 -3.92 -10.39
C SER A 73 -9.07 -2.94 -10.51
N ILE A 74 -8.77 -1.64 -10.45
CA ILE A 74 -9.76 -0.57 -10.52
C ILE A 74 -9.34 0.38 -11.63
N GLU A 75 -10.31 0.78 -12.44
CA GLU A 75 -10.16 1.82 -13.44
C GLU A 75 -10.87 3.08 -12.96
N GLN A 76 -10.18 4.21 -12.99
CA GLN A 76 -10.72 5.50 -12.63
C GLN A 76 -10.63 6.45 -13.82
N VAL A 77 -11.78 6.99 -14.23
CA VAL A 77 -11.83 8.01 -15.27
C VAL A 77 -11.55 9.37 -14.66
N GLY A 78 -10.49 10.03 -15.12
CA GLY A 78 -10.08 11.38 -14.75
C GLY A 78 -11.06 12.46 -15.23
N LYS A 79 -10.97 13.65 -14.62
CA LYS A 79 -11.71 14.85 -15.06
C LYS A 79 -11.37 15.22 -16.53
N ASP A 80 -10.21 14.81 -17.01
CA ASP A 80 -9.71 14.96 -18.38
C ASP A 80 -10.20 13.87 -19.35
N ARG A 81 -11.10 12.99 -18.91
CA ARG A 81 -11.63 11.82 -19.64
C ARG A 81 -10.59 10.74 -19.95
N ARG A 82 -9.42 10.77 -19.32
CA ARG A 82 -8.44 9.69 -19.42
C ARG A 82 -8.74 8.60 -18.40
N VAL A 83 -8.46 7.35 -18.76
CA VAL A 83 -8.57 6.22 -17.83
C VAL A 83 -7.24 6.04 -17.12
N TYR A 84 -7.29 5.98 -15.80
CA TYR A 84 -6.16 5.73 -14.91
C TYR A 84 -6.38 4.42 -14.17
N VAL A 85 -5.35 3.58 -14.14
CA VAL A 85 -5.38 2.28 -13.44
C VAL A 85 -4.29 2.31 -12.38
N PRO A 86 -4.59 2.69 -11.13
CA PRO A 86 -3.57 2.77 -10.11
C PRO A 86 -3.12 1.37 -9.71
N SER A 87 -1.80 1.15 -9.68
CA SER A 87 -1.17 -0.14 -9.44
C SER A 87 -0.94 -0.48 -7.96
N GLU A 88 -1.23 0.47 -7.07
CA GLU A 88 -0.73 0.50 -5.69
C GLU A 88 -1.82 0.18 -4.64
N TRP A 89 -2.99 -0.24 -5.08
CA TRP A 89 -4.14 -0.50 -4.20
C TRP A 89 -4.28 -1.99 -3.87
N TYR A 90 -4.48 -2.28 -2.58
CA TYR A 90 -4.53 -3.65 -2.05
C TYR A 90 -5.65 -3.80 -1.02
N VAL A 91 -6.29 -4.97 -0.98
CA VAL A 91 -7.26 -5.33 0.08
C VAL A 91 -6.58 -6.24 1.10
N ALA A 92 -6.00 -5.64 2.12
CA ALA A 92 -5.38 -6.36 3.23
C ALA A 92 -5.70 -5.66 4.55
N PRO A 93 -5.88 -6.39 5.66
CA PRO A 93 -6.04 -5.78 6.96
C PRO A 93 -4.68 -5.23 7.45
N LEU A 94 -4.72 -4.20 8.29
CA LEU A 94 -3.51 -3.47 8.70
C LEU A 94 -2.53 -4.35 9.47
N ASP A 95 -3.05 -5.24 10.31
CA ASP A 95 -2.28 -6.23 11.07
C ASP A 95 -1.46 -7.17 10.18
N ALA A 96 -2.02 -7.62 9.06
CA ALA A 96 -1.28 -8.44 8.10
C ALA A 96 -0.16 -7.65 7.40
N ILE A 97 -0.34 -6.34 7.22
CA ILE A 97 0.69 -5.50 6.62
C ILE A 97 1.80 -5.18 7.62
N ASP A 98 1.45 -4.85 8.86
CA ASP A 98 2.39 -4.73 9.99
C ASP A 98 3.27 -5.98 10.11
N GLU A 99 2.64 -7.16 10.07
CA GLU A 99 3.32 -8.45 10.12
C GLU A 99 4.25 -8.65 8.92
N ALA A 100 3.78 -8.34 7.71
CA ALA A 100 4.60 -8.43 6.49
C ALA A 100 5.84 -7.54 6.59
N ILE A 101 5.70 -6.30 7.04
CA ILE A 101 6.81 -5.35 7.18
C ILE A 101 7.82 -5.84 8.21
N SER A 102 7.34 -6.37 9.34
CA SER A 102 8.20 -6.99 10.36
C SER A 102 8.98 -8.18 9.80
N MET A 103 8.31 -9.09 9.09
CA MET A 103 8.93 -10.26 8.46
C MET A 103 9.88 -9.90 7.31
N ILE A 104 9.61 -8.81 6.56
CA ILE A 104 10.55 -8.29 5.55
C ILE A 104 11.79 -7.74 6.25
N GLY A 105 11.64 -7.07 7.38
CA GLY A 105 12.74 -6.59 8.21
C GLY A 105 13.62 -7.71 8.77
N SER A 106 13.03 -8.84 9.17
CA SER A 106 13.80 -10.02 9.63
C SER A 106 14.32 -10.89 8.48
N GLY A 107 13.72 -10.78 7.30
CA GLY A 107 14.01 -11.64 6.14
C GLY A 107 13.18 -12.94 6.08
N ASP A 108 12.32 -13.18 7.07
CA ASP A 108 11.50 -14.39 7.17
C ASP A 108 10.39 -14.45 6.12
N ILE A 109 10.00 -13.30 5.54
CA ILE A 109 8.88 -13.16 4.59
C ILE A 109 8.96 -14.15 3.41
N VAL A 110 10.16 -14.60 3.04
CA VAL A 110 10.38 -15.56 1.94
C VAL A 110 9.70 -16.91 2.19
N ASN A 111 9.44 -17.25 3.46
CA ASN A 111 8.76 -18.48 3.86
C ASN A 111 7.25 -18.29 4.01
N TYR A 112 6.72 -17.10 3.73
CA TYR A 112 5.31 -16.77 3.94
C TYR A 112 4.64 -16.34 2.63
N GLU A 113 3.33 -16.47 2.61
CA GLU A 113 2.44 -16.01 1.55
C GLU A 113 1.16 -15.47 2.17
N TYR A 114 0.60 -14.41 1.58
CA TYR A 114 -0.64 -13.84 2.09
C TYR A 114 -1.85 -14.67 1.62
N SER A 115 -2.62 -15.17 2.56
CA SER A 115 -3.89 -15.85 2.28
C SER A 115 -5.02 -14.83 2.21
N ALA A 116 -5.56 -14.57 1.02
CA ALA A 116 -6.71 -13.69 0.85
C ALA A 116 -7.97 -14.20 1.58
N GLU A 117 -8.16 -15.52 1.61
CA GLU A 117 -9.31 -16.17 2.28
C GLU A 117 -9.25 -15.98 3.80
N ARG A 118 -8.06 -16.14 4.39
CA ARG A 118 -7.87 -16.02 5.84
C ARG A 118 -7.42 -14.64 6.30
N ARG A 119 -7.13 -13.74 5.36
CA ARG A 119 -6.68 -12.37 5.56
C ARG A 119 -5.44 -12.26 6.46
N ARG A 120 -4.49 -13.17 6.31
CA ARG A 120 -3.25 -13.25 7.12
C ARG A 120 -2.09 -13.88 6.34
N LEU A 121 -0.87 -13.70 6.83
CA LEU A 121 0.30 -14.42 6.33
C LEU A 121 0.30 -15.87 6.82
N GLU A 122 0.56 -16.80 5.91
CA GLU A 122 0.70 -18.22 6.22
C GLU A 122 2.05 -18.71 5.70
N ARG A 123 2.63 -19.69 6.40
CA ARG A 123 3.88 -20.31 5.97
C ARG A 123 3.62 -21.13 4.70
N ARG A 124 4.47 -20.94 3.69
CA ARG A 124 4.53 -21.76 2.48
C ARG A 124 4.90 -23.21 2.79
#